data_AF-A0A250I6S1-F1
#
_entry.id   AF-A0A250I6S1-F1
#
_cell.length_a   1.000
_cell.length_b   1.000
_cell.length_c   1.000
_cell.angle_alpha   90.00
_cell.angle_beta   90.00
_cell.angle_gamma   90.00
#
_symmetry.space_group_name_H-M   'P 1'
#
loop_
_entity.id
_entity.type
_entity.pdbx_description
1 polymer ?
#
loop_
_entity_poly.entity_id
_entity_poly.type
_entity_poly.pdbx_seq_one_letter_code
_entity_poly.pdbx_strand_id
1 'polypeptide(L)' 'MLLGVESRTLPSHFSTPYGEVKLVTVKALLPSKLVYLLEHGAEGQVELARRFVESGEEHLSRLRRKPVA' A
#
# COMPACT_ATOMS: atom_id res chain seq x y z
N MET A 1 5.07 3.78 -10.16
CA MET A 1 3.61 3.74 -9.95
C MET A 1 3.33 3.53 -8.46
N LEU A 2 2.30 4.19 -7.94
CA LEU A 2 1.90 4.14 -6.52
C LEU A 2 0.66 3.25 -6.37
N LEU A 3 0.62 2.45 -5.30
CA LEU A 3 -0.53 1.63 -4.95
C LEU A 3 -1.14 2.12 -3.64
N GLY A 4 -2.46 2.32 -3.62
CA GLY A 4 -3.20 2.57 -2.37
C GLY A 4 -3.27 1.30 -1.54
N VAL A 5 -2.88 1.37 -0.28
CA VAL A 5 -2.90 0.24 0.67
C VAL A 5 -3.57 0.72 1.94
N GLU A 6 -4.56 -0.02 2.47
CA GLU A 6 -5.12 0.30 3.78
C GLU A 6 -4.10 -0.03 4.88
N SER A 7 -3.93 0.88 5.84
CA SER A 7 -3.11 0.63 7.02
C SER A 7 -3.99 0.18 8.18
N ARG A 8 -3.60 -0.90 8.86
CA ARG A 8 -4.30 -1.40 10.05
C ARG A 8 -3.98 -0.59 11.31
N THR A 9 -2.87 0.13 11.29
CA THR A 9 -2.36 0.89 12.44
C THR A 9 -2.68 2.38 12.37
N LEU A 10 -3.05 2.90 11.20
CA LEU A 10 -3.39 4.31 11.02
C LEU A 10 -4.91 4.48 10.88
N PRO A 11 -5.49 5.55 11.44
CA PRO A 11 -6.91 5.82 11.26
C PRO A 11 -7.20 6.13 9.79
N SER A 12 -8.31 5.62 9.27
CA SER A 12 -8.72 5.90 7.88
C SER A 12 -9.16 7.35 7.69
N HIS A 13 -9.66 7.99 8.76
CA HIS A 13 -10.11 9.38 8.79
C HIS A 13 -9.82 9.99 10.15
N PHE A 14 -9.68 11.32 10.19
CA PHE A 14 -9.65 12.08 11.43
C PHE A 14 -10.40 13.41 11.27
N SER A 15 -11.11 13.79 12.33
CA SER A 15 -11.88 15.02 12.38
C SER A 15 -10.98 16.23 12.62
N THR A 16 -11.28 17.33 11.94
CA THR A 16 -10.67 18.65 12.17
C THR A 16 -11.78 19.69 12.37
N PRO A 17 -11.48 20.87 12.94
CA PRO A 17 -12.45 21.97 13.03
C PRO A 17 -13.05 22.41 11.69
N TYR A 18 -12.42 22.03 10.57
CA TYR A 18 -12.82 22.39 9.22
C TYR A 18 -13.43 21.21 8.43
N GLY A 19 -13.68 20.08 9.09
CA GLY A 19 -14.30 18.89 8.51
C GLY A 19 -13.47 17.61 8.63
N GLU A 20 -13.94 16.56 7.97
CA GLU A 20 -13.31 15.24 7.96
C GLU A 20 -12.15 15.16 6.97
N VAL A 21 -11.02 14.62 7.41
CA VAL A 21 -9.86 14.37 6.56
C VAL A 21 -9.70 12.86 6.38
N LYS A 22 -9.66 12.41 5.12
CA LYS A 22 -9.34 11.02 4.76
C LYS A 22 -7.83 10.83 4.67
N LEU A 23 -7.30 9.88 5.43
CA LEU A 23 -5.91 9.48 5.35
C LEU A 23 -5.75 8.41 4.25
N VAL A 24 -4.86 8.66 3.29
CA VAL A 24 -4.54 7.73 2.20
C VAL A 24 -3.06 7.39 2.25
N THR A 25 -2.75 6.11 2.36
CA THR A 25 -1.40 5.58 2.29
C THR A 25 -1.09 5.04 0.90
N VAL A 26 0.07 5.45 0.36
CA VAL A 26 0.55 5.02 -0.96
C VAL A 26 1.88 4.29 -0.84
N LYS A 27 2.03 3.20 -1.59
CA LYS A 27 3.27 2.41 -1.65
C LYS A 27 3.92 2.48 -3.01
N ALA A 28 5.21 2.80 -3.03
CA ALA A 28 6.02 2.77 -4.24
C ALA A 28 6.35 1.32 -4.62
N LEU A 29 5.91 0.94 -5.83
CA LEU A 29 6.16 -0.38 -6.40
C LEU A 29 7.51 -0.42 -7.12
N LEU A 30 8.21 -1.56 -6.97
CA LEU A 30 9.33 -1.92 -7.84
C LEU A 30 8.81 -2.32 -9.24
N PRO A 31 9.61 -2.20 -10.31
CA PRO A 31 9.18 -2.53 -11.67
C PRO A 31 8.55 -3.92 -11.80
N SER A 32 9.12 -4.96 -11.17
CA SER A 32 8.56 -6.32 -11.20
C SER A 32 7.16 -6.42 -10.59
N LYS A 33 6.90 -5.71 -9.49
CA LYS A 33 5.58 -5.68 -8.85
C LYS A 33 4.56 -4.89 -9.67
N LEU A 34 5.03 -3.88 -10.42
CA LEU A 34 4.19 -3.16 -11.37
C LEU A 34 3.78 -4.06 -12.54
N VAL A 35 4.72 -4.80 -13.14
CA VAL A 35 4.41 -5.76 -14.20
C VAL A 35 3.36 -6.77 -13.73
N TYR A 36 3.56 -7.34 -12.54
CA TYR A 36 2.59 -8.25 -11.94
C TYR A 36 1.19 -7.62 -11.79
N LEU A 37 1.11 -6.37 -11.32
CA LEU A 37 -0.16 -5.65 -11.19
C LEU A 37 -0.83 -5.39 -12.55
N LEU A 38 -0.05 -5.09 -13.59
CA LEU A 38 -0.59 -4.88 -14.94
C LEU A 38 -1.12 -6.18 -15.55
N GLU A 39 -0.50 -7.32 -15.25
CA GLU A 39 -0.94 -8.64 -15.71
C GLU A 39 -2.20 -9.15 -14.99
N HIS A 40 -2.34 -8.84 -13.70
CA HIS A 40 -3.38 -9.42 -12.83
C HIS A 40 -4.48 -8.42 -12.43
N GLY A 41 -4.36 -7.15 -12.82
CA GLY A 41 -5.37 -6.12 -12.58
C GLY A 41 -5.78 -5.96 -11.11
N ALA A 42 -7.10 -5.91 -10.87
CA ALA A 42 -7.67 -5.69 -9.54
C ALA A 42 -7.32 -6.81 -8.54
N GLU A 43 -7.28 -8.06 -8.99
CA GLU A 43 -6.90 -9.21 -8.14
C GLU A 43 -5.43 -9.11 -7.72
N GLY A 44 -4.55 -8.73 -8.65
CA GLY A 44 -3.14 -8.48 -8.36
C GLY A 44 -2.93 -7.33 -7.37
N GLN A 45 -3.76 -6.31 -7.44
CA GLN A 45 -3.76 -5.22 -6.46
C GLN A 45 -4.14 -5.71 -5.05
N VAL A 46 -5.22 -6.50 -4.92
CA VAL A 46 -5.65 -7.05 -3.63
C VAL A 46 -4.57 -7.94 -3.02
N GLU A 47 -3.97 -8.81 -3.83
CA GLU A 47 -2.91 -9.72 -3.39
C GLU A 47 -1.63 -8.97 -2.99
N LEU A 48 -1.21 -7.96 -3.75
CA LEU A 48 -0.06 -7.13 -3.38
C LEU A 48 -0.32 -6.35 -2.08
N ALA A 49 -1.52 -5.81 -1.90
CA ALA A 49 -1.90 -5.13 -0.67
C ALA A 49 -1.84 -6.08 0.53
N ARG A 50 -2.38 -7.31 0.40
CA ARG A 50 -2.30 -8.36 1.44
C ARG A 50 -0.86 -8.69 1.80
N ARG A 51 0.02 -8.91 0.82
CA ARG A 51 1.45 -9.21 1.07
C ARG A 51 2.19 -8.06 1.75
N PHE A 52 1.84 -6.82 1.44
CA PHE A 52 2.44 -5.67 2.11
C PHE A 52 2.07 -5.58 3.58
N VAL A 53 0.83 -5.92 3.92
CA VAL A 53 0.37 -6.07 5.31
C VAL A 53 1.13 -7.17 6.03
N GLU A 54 1.21 -8.37 5.44
CA GLU A 54 1.90 -9.51 6.06
C GLU A 54 3.39 -9.27 6.28
N SER A 55 4.03 -8.49 5.41
CA SER A 55 5.45 -8.13 5.54
C SER A 55 5.73 -7.06 6.62
N GLY A 56 4.71 -6.49 7.26
CA GLY A 56 4.86 -5.36 8.20
C GLY A 56 5.31 -4.05 7.52
N GLU A 57 5.19 -3.97 6.19
CA GLU A 57 5.57 -2.81 5.39
C GLU A 57 4.33 -2.05 4.88
N GLU A 58 3.24 -2.02 5.66
CA GLU A 58 1.96 -1.43 5.28
C GLU A 58 2.08 0.03 4.78
N HIS A 59 2.74 0.87 5.58
CA HIS A 59 2.85 2.31 5.38
C HIS A 59 4.31 2.79 5.21
N LEU A 60 5.30 1.89 5.30
CA LEU A 60 6.72 2.24 5.27
C LEU A 60 7.38 1.81 3.96
N SER A 61 7.85 2.80 3.20
CA SER A 61 8.75 2.56 2.07
C SER A 61 10.20 2.61 2.57
N ARG A 62 10.81 1.46 2.83
CA ARG A 62 12.23 1.35 3.22
C ARG A 62 13.11 1.14 1.97
N LEU A 63 14.24 1.85 1.92
CA LEU A 63 15.22 1.73 0.81
C LEU A 63 15.96 0.39 0.80
N ARG A 64 16.10 -0.27 1.95
CA ARG A 64 16.68 -1.63 2.10
C ARG A 64 15.56 -2.64 2.33
N ARG A 65 15.04 -3.23 1.24
CA ARG A 65 14.04 -4.31 1.30
C ARG A 65 14.71 -5.67 1.13
N LYS A 66 14.32 -6.67 1.91
CA LYS A 66 14.47 -8.07 1.48
C LYS A 66 13.41 -8.31 0.38
N PRO A 67 13.76 -8.97 -0.74
CA PRO A 67 12.75 -9.34 -1.73
C PRO A 67 11.74 -10.27 -1.07
N VAL A 68 10.46 -9.93 -1.15
CA VAL A 68 9.36 -10.85 -0.87
C VAL A 68 9.14 -11.60 -2.18
N ALA A 69 9.47 -12.90 -2.17
CA ALA A 69 9.14 -13.85 -3.23
C ALA A 69 7.62 -14.11 -3.24
#